data_AF-A0A3D0LD98-F1
#
_entry.id   AF-A0A3D0LD98-F1
#
_cell.length_a   1.000
_cell.length_b   1.000
_cell.length_c   1.000
_cell.angle_alpha   90.00
_cell.angle_beta   90.00
_cell.angle_gamma   90.00
#
_symmetry.space_group_name_H-M   'P 1'
#
loop_
_entity.id
_entity.type
_entity.pdbx_description
1 polymer ?
#
loop_
_entity_poly.entity_id
_entity_poly.type
_entity_poly.pdbx_seq_one_letter_code
_entity_poly.pdbx_strand_id
1 'polypeptide(L)' 'MMDRIEYIVEKLDGDYAYLRNIAAPENDLKCVARALLPPEINEGSKLEYEMFEYRLM' A
#
# COMPACT_ATOMS: atom_id res chain seq x y z
N MET A 1 -19.22 -9.88 -2.30
CA MET A 1 -18.84 -8.47 -2.48
C MET A 1 -17.39 -8.42 -2.03
N MET A 2 -16.45 -8.33 -2.97
CA MET A 2 -15.02 -8.51 -2.67
C MET A 2 -14.51 -7.27 -1.92
N ASP A 3 -13.98 -7.50 -0.72
CA ASP A 3 -13.42 -6.48 0.18
C ASP A 3 -12.03 -6.08 -0.34
N ARG A 4 -12.02 -5.23 -1.36
CA ARG A 4 -10.78 -4.59 -1.85
C ARG A 4 -10.51 -3.32 -1.05
N ILE A 5 -9.26 -3.15 -0.63
CA ILE A 5 -8.83 -1.96 0.12
C ILE A 5 -7.82 -1.20 -0.71
N GLU A 6 -8.05 0.09 -0.89
CA GLU A 6 -7.11 0.96 -1.59
C GLU A 6 -6.13 1.60 -0.61
N TYR A 7 -4.86 1.49 -0.94
CA TYR A 7 -3.75 2.10 -0.22
C TYR A 7 -2.99 3.04 -1.14
N ILE A 8 -2.40 4.09 -0.57
CA ILE A 8 -1.42 4.95 -1.24
C ILE A 8 -0.09 4.77 -0.52
N VAL A 9 0.98 4.54 -1.26
CA VAL A 9 2.34 4.60 -0.73
C VAL A 9 2.61 6.05 -0.36
N GLU A 10 2.58 6.38 0.92
CA GLU A 10 2.86 7.75 1.37
C GLU A 10 4.36 8.02 1.37
N LYS A 11 5.14 7.05 1.84
CA LYS A 11 6.59 7.15 1.98
C LYS A 11 7.28 5.82 1.74
N LEU A 12 8.45 5.84 1.11
CA LEU A 12 9.35 4.71 1.02
C LEU A 12 10.59 4.98 1.87
N ASP A 13 10.95 4.05 2.75
CA ASP A 13 12.09 4.16 3.67
C ASP A 13 12.93 2.88 3.57
N GLY A 14 13.93 2.91 2.67
CA GLY A 14 14.81 1.77 2.41
C GLY A 14 14.04 0.55 1.88
N ASP A 15 13.98 -0.51 2.69
CA ASP A 15 13.26 -1.77 2.42
C ASP A 15 11.79 -1.75 2.88
N TYR A 16 11.32 -0.64 3.45
CA TYR A 16 9.96 -0.49 3.98
C TYR A 16 9.16 0.55 3.19
N ALA A 17 7.85 0.33 3.12
CA ALA A 17 6.87 1.20 2.51
C ALA A 17 5.77 1.51 3.52
N TYR A 18 5.41 2.79 3.63
CA TYR A 18 4.34 3.28 4.48
C TYR A 18 3.09 3.48 3.64
N LEU A 19 2.07 2.67 3.89
CA LEU A 19 0.82 2.66 3.15
C LEU A 19 -0.28 3.39 3.92
N ARG A 20 -0.89 4.39 3.29
CA ARG A 20 -2.05 5.12 3.81
C ARG A 20 -3.32 4.53 3.23
N ASN A 21 -4.26 4.12 4.07
CA ASN A 21 -5.57 3.66 3.60
C ASN A 21 -6.38 4.85 3.06
N ILE A 22 -6.86 4.77 1.82
CA ILE A 22 -7.65 5.84 1.20
C ILE A 22 -9.03 5.97 1.86
N ALA A 23 -9.63 4.85 2.26
CA ALA A 23 -10.94 4.84 2.92
C ALA A 23 -10.88 5.35 4.37
N ALA A 24 -9.71 5.32 4.99
CA ALA A 24 -9.53 5.77 6.37
C ALA A 24 -8.16 6.48 6.55
N PRO A 25 -8.01 7.70 5.99
CA PRO A 25 -6.74 8.43 5.98
C PRO A 25 -6.32 8.96 7.35
N GLU A 26 -7.23 8.97 8.33
CA GLU A 26 -6.96 9.35 9.73
C GLU A 26 -6.20 8.26 10.51
N ASN A 27 -6.18 7.03 10.02
CA ASN A 27 -5.44 5.94 10.65
C ASN A 27 -3.93 6.08 10.42
N ASP A 28 -3.17 5.43 11.29
CA ASP A 28 -1.73 5.27 11.16
C ASP A 28 -1.32 4.61 9.83
N LEU A 29 -0.12 4.99 9.37
CA LEU A 29 0.47 4.42 8.17
C LEU A 29 0.84 2.96 8.40
N LYS A 30 0.40 2.08 7.51
CA LYS A 30 0.75 0.67 7.56
C LYS A 30 2.15 0.48 6.98
N CYS A 31 3.10 0.13 7.85
CA CYS A 31 4.46 -0.22 7.43
C CYS A 31 4.48 -1.65 6.86
N VAL A 32 4.91 -1.79 5.60
CA VAL A 32 5.00 -3.06 4.87
C VAL A 32 6.38 -3.17 4.22
N ALA A 33 7.00 -4.34 4.24
CA ALA A 33 8.25 -4.57 3.53
C ALA A 33 8.03 -4.50 2.01
N ARG A 34 8.92 -3.79 1.30
CA ARG A 34 8.89 -3.68 -0.17
C ARG A 34 9.00 -5.03 -0.87
N ALA A 35 9.61 -6.02 -0.22
CA ALA A 35 9.69 -7.39 -0.73
C ALA A 35 8.31 -8.07 -0.90
N LEU A 36 7.28 -7.60 -0.19
CA LEU A 36 5.90 -8.08 -0.30
C LEU A 36 5.08 -7.28 -1.32
N LEU A 37 5.63 -6.17 -1.82
CA LEU A 37 4.95 -5.26 -2.73
C LEU A 37 5.52 -5.41 -4.15
N PRO A 38 4.78 -4.95 -5.17
CA PRO A 38 5.30 -4.91 -6.53
C PRO A 38 6.60 -4.09 -6.61
N PRO A 39 7.61 -4.50 -7.40
CA PRO A 39 8.87 -3.76 -7.51
C PRO A 39 8.72 -2.39 -8.17
N GLU A 40 7.59 -2.14 -8.86
CA GLU A 40 7.27 -0.90 -9.58
C GLU A 40 6.66 0.20 -8.69
N ILE A 41 6.51 -0.03 -7.37
CA ILE A 41 5.95 0.98 -6.46
C ILE A 41 6.88 2.19 -6.27
N ASN A 42 6.28 3.37 -6.15
CA ASN A 42 6.94 4.62 -5.83
C ASN A 42 6.12 5.40 -4.78
N GLU A 43 6.69 6.46 -4.21
CA GLU A 43 5.93 7.39 -3.35
C GLU A 43 4.80 8.03 -4.15
N GLY A 44 3.58 7.97 -3.62
CA GLY A 44 2.33 8.36 -4.29
C GLY A 44 1.68 7.25 -5.13
N SER A 45 2.30 6.08 -5.29
CA SER A 45 1.68 4.95 -6.00
C SER A 45 0.44 4.44 -5.28
N LYS A 46 -0.58 4.07 -6.06
CA LYS A 46 -1.81 3.45 -5.55
C LYS A 46 -1.68 1.93 -5.59
N LEU A 47 -2.06 1.30 -4.50
CA LEU A 47 -2.05 -0.14 -4.32
C LEU A 47 -3.47 -0.61 -4.02
N GLU A 48 -3.91 -1.63 -4.73
CA GLU A 48 -5.12 -2.37 -4.41
C GLU A 48 -4.72 -3.60 -3.60
N TYR A 49 -5.31 -3.75 -2.42
CA TYR A 49 -5.15 -4.94 -1.59
C TYR A 49 -6.40 -5.80 -1.71
N GLU A 50 -6.24 -7.00 -2.28
CA GLU A 50 -7.31 -7.97 -2.46
C GLU A 50 -6.78 -9.40 -2.21
N MET A 51 -7.52 -10.23 -1.48
CA MET A 51 -7.14 -11.64 -1.20
C MET A 51 -5.69 -11.85 -0.70
N PHE A 52 -5.21 -11.00 0.20
CA PHE A 52 -3.82 -11.03 0.71
C PHE A 52 -2.73 -10.70 -0.33
N GLU A 53 -3.10 -10.15 -1.48
CA GLU A 53 -2.18 -9.72 -2.54
C GLU A 53 -2.27 -8.21 -2.74
N TYR A 54 -1.12 -7.56 -2.94
CA TYR A 54 -1.02 -6.15 -3.29
C TYR A 54 -0.78 -6.01 -4.79
N ARG A 55 -1.65 -5.27 -5.49
CA ARG A 55 -1.51 -4.96 -6.91
C ARG A 55 -1.30 -3.47 -7.11
N LEU A 56 -0.36 -3.12 -7.98
CA LEU A 56 -0.17 -1.74 -8.40
C LEU A 56 -1.31 -1.35 -9.36
N MET A 57 -1.92 -0.18 -9.12
CA MET A 57 -2.90 0.44 -10.00
C MET A 57 -2.25 1.43 -10.97
#